data_AF-A0A1C6BJF0-F1
#
_entry.id   AF-A0A1C6BJF0-F1
#
_cell.length_a   1.000
_cell.length_b   1.000
_cell.length_c   1.000
_cell.angle_alpha   90.00
_cell.angle_beta   90.00
_cell.angle_gamma   90.00
#
_symmetry.space_group_name_H-M   'P 1'
#
loop_
_entity.id
_entity.type
_entity.pdbx_description
1 polymer ?
#
loop_
_entity_poly.entity_id
_entity_poly.type
_entity_poly.pdbx_seq_one_letter_code
_entity_poly.pdbx_strand_id
1 'polypeptide(L)'
;MISGANLLEYRNKYNTQTFLKKRVIRTLIPFVVWSIIYALWKVHTGQLEIVGVYDFINKFMNNKILSIFWFFYTLIPAYFCIPVLSIIVKEKYKKTVWYLFVLGMCNIAIFPIIQSISGINFGMLRFPLGYAPICLFLLGWLLKYEKMSIICRRILYIFSGISIAALFLVTVHLSRQSGKFDKTFMTSTSIFAVCVAAGIFVFLKHSEFCQIKCNGRLAKFVSTLSSLSLGIYFIQKIIMWYILKLDFVDGYSIIYSVFGAIVIYIICALIVYFIKKIPIIRWLVP
;
A
#
# COMPACT_ATOMS: atom_id res chain seq x y z
N MET A 1 -5.79 -4.58 3.29
CA MET A 1 -6.39 -5.92 3.46
C MET A 1 -5.56 -6.84 4.36
N ILE A 2 -4.31 -7.20 4.03
CA ILE A 2 -3.48 -8.09 4.87
C ILE A 2 -3.34 -7.57 6.32
N SER A 3 -3.08 -6.27 6.49
CA SER A 3 -3.06 -5.63 7.82
C SER A 3 -4.37 -5.85 8.58
N GLY A 4 -5.53 -5.74 7.92
CA GLY A 4 -6.82 -6.00 8.55
C GLY A 4 -6.98 -7.45 9.01
N ALA A 5 -6.70 -8.39 8.11
CA ALA A 5 -6.80 -9.83 8.35
C ALA A 5 -5.92 -10.31 9.53
N ASN A 6 -4.75 -9.68 9.74
CA ASN A 6 -3.76 -10.14 10.70
C ASN A 6 -3.68 -9.28 11.97
N LEU A 7 -4.01 -7.99 11.89
CA LEU A 7 -3.73 -7.03 12.96
C LEU A 7 -4.97 -6.63 13.74
N LEU A 8 -6.18 -6.71 13.18
CA LEU A 8 -7.40 -6.34 13.91
C LEU A 8 -7.66 -7.24 15.12
N GLU A 9 -7.05 -8.43 15.14
CA GLU A 9 -7.14 -9.42 16.22
C GLU A 9 -5.89 -9.49 17.10
N TYR A 10 -5.08 -8.42 17.10
CA TYR A 10 -3.84 -8.40 17.89
C TYR A 10 -4.08 -8.68 19.37
N ARG A 11 -5.26 -8.35 19.90
CA ARG A 11 -5.66 -8.56 21.31
C ARG A 11 -5.62 -10.03 21.72
N ASN A 12 -5.74 -10.96 20.77
CA ASN A 12 -5.61 -12.39 21.03
C ASN A 12 -4.14 -12.82 21.21
N LYS A 13 -3.18 -11.95 20.88
CA LYS A 13 -1.74 -12.26 20.88
C LYS A 13 -0.94 -11.43 21.88
N TYR A 14 -1.33 -10.16 22.10
CA TYR A 14 -0.64 -9.25 23.02
C TYR A 14 -1.49 -8.01 23.35
N ASN A 15 -1.09 -7.25 24.37
CA ASN A 15 -1.77 -6.03 24.81
C ASN A 15 -1.58 -4.84 23.85
N THR A 16 -2.41 -3.80 24.01
CA THR A 16 -2.41 -2.60 23.16
C THR A 16 -1.09 -1.83 23.20
N GLN A 17 -0.43 -1.75 24.36
CA GLN A 17 0.85 -1.06 24.50
C GLN A 17 1.93 -1.73 23.65
N THR A 18 2.03 -3.06 23.72
CA THR A 18 2.95 -3.86 22.90
C THR A 18 2.64 -3.70 21.41
N PHE A 19 1.36 -3.67 21.04
CA PHE A 19 0.93 -3.42 19.66
C PHE A 19 1.48 -2.10 19.14
N LEU A 20 1.19 -0.99 19.83
CA LEU A 20 1.59 0.34 19.40
C LEU A 20 3.12 0.47 19.37
N LYS A 21 3.83 -0.03 20.38
CA LYS A 21 5.29 -0.06 20.41
C LYS A 21 5.88 -0.76 19.18
N LYS A 22 5.33 -1.92 18.79
CA LYS A 22 5.78 -2.64 17.58
C LYS A 22 5.54 -1.83 16.30
N ARG A 23 4.42 -1.09 16.19
CA ARG A 23 4.13 -0.25 15.01
C ARG A 23 5.04 0.97 14.94
N VAL A 24 5.28 1.63 16.07
CA VAL A 24 6.19 2.76 16.13
C VAL A 24 7.59 2.34 15.72
N ILE A 25 8.12 1.26 16.33
CA ILE A 25 9.50 0.81 16.08
C ILE A 25 9.69 0.29 14.65
N ARG A 26 8.72 -0.46 14.11
CA ARG A 26 8.87 -1.10 12.78
C ARG A 26 8.31 -0.29 11.62
N THR A 27 7.67 0.85 11.86
CA THR A 27 7.05 1.65 10.80
C THR A 27 7.37 3.12 10.95
N LEU A 28 7.01 3.74 12.07
CA LEU A 28 7.20 5.19 12.27
C LEU A 28 8.68 5.57 12.30
N ILE A 29 9.49 4.87 13.09
CA ILE A 29 10.92 5.16 13.24
C ILE A 29 11.66 5.03 11.88
N PRO A 30 11.57 3.90 11.15
CA PRO A 30 12.16 3.77 9.83
C PRO A 30 11.69 4.85 8.85
N PHE A 31 10.39 5.17 8.85
CA PHE A 31 9.83 6.20 7.99
C PHE A 31 10.42 7.60 8.25
N VAL A 32 10.55 8.00 9.52
CA VAL A 32 11.15 9.29 9.90
C VAL A 32 12.62 9.32 9.49
N VAL A 33 13.38 8.26 9.80
CA VAL A 33 14.81 8.19 9.51
C VAL A 33 15.08 8.20 8.00
N TRP A 34 14.32 7.43 7.22
CA TRP A 34 14.42 7.48 5.77
C TRP A 34 13.99 8.84 5.20
N SER A 35 13.01 9.53 5.79
CA SER A 35 12.67 10.88 5.35
C SER A 35 13.81 11.86 5.56
N ILE A 36 14.57 11.73 6.65
CA ILE A 36 15.80 12.51 6.88
C ILE A 36 16.87 12.14 5.84
N ILE A 37 17.13 10.85 5.62
CA ILE A 37 18.10 10.37 4.61
C ILE A 37 17.75 10.94 3.23
N TYR A 38 16.48 10.90 2.83
CA TYR A 38 16.03 11.45 1.55
C TYR A 38 16.14 12.96 1.48
N ALA A 39 15.85 13.68 2.56
CA ALA A 39 16.04 15.12 2.62
C ALA A 39 17.52 15.48 2.39
N LEU A 40 18.44 14.84 3.11
CA LEU A 40 19.88 15.04 2.96
C LEU A 40 20.34 14.69 1.54
N TRP A 41 19.92 13.53 1.01
CA TRP A 41 20.29 13.09 -0.32
C TRP A 41 19.76 14.04 -1.41
N LYS A 42 18.52 14.53 -1.29
CA LYS A 42 17.94 15.46 -2.27
C LYS A 42 18.55 16.86 -2.21
N VAL A 43 18.94 17.32 -1.02
CA VAL A 43 19.71 18.56 -0.87
C VAL A 43 21.09 18.41 -1.52
N HIS A 44 21.79 17.31 -1.24
CA HIS A 44 23.11 17.06 -1.83
C HIS A 44 23.08 16.89 -3.35
N THR A 45 22.00 16.34 -3.91
CA THR A 45 21.83 16.16 -5.36
C THR A 45 21.16 17.36 -6.05
N GLY A 46 20.88 18.45 -5.33
CA GLY A 46 20.24 19.66 -5.88
C GLY A 46 18.77 19.49 -6.28
N GLN A 47 18.12 18.40 -5.87
CA GLN A 47 16.70 18.12 -6.17
C GLN A 47 15.72 18.83 -5.23
N LEU A 48 16.21 19.29 -4.08
CA LEU A 48 15.39 19.90 -3.05
C LEU A 48 16.21 20.90 -2.25
N GLU A 49 15.69 22.10 -2.08
CA GLU A 49 16.22 23.06 -1.13
C GLU A 49 15.43 22.95 0.18
N ILE A 50 16.13 23.07 1.31
CA ILE A 50 15.54 23.07 2.64
C ILE A 50 16.17 24.20 3.43
N VAL A 51 15.37 25.17 3.86
CA VAL A 51 15.84 26.35 4.61
C VAL A 51 15.43 26.23 6.07
N GLY A 52 16.34 25.68 6.88
CA GLY A 52 16.15 25.52 8.32
C GLY A 52 15.17 24.40 8.72
N VAL A 53 14.97 24.27 10.03
CA VAL A 53 14.19 23.17 10.63
C VAL A 53 12.69 23.29 10.34
N TYR A 54 12.15 24.51 10.34
CA TYR A 54 10.73 24.74 10.06
C TYR A 54 10.34 24.28 8.65
N ASP A 55 11.15 24.62 7.64
CA ASP A 55 10.90 24.21 6.27
C ASP A 55 11.02 22.69 6.10
N PHE A 56 11.98 22.06 6.78
CA PHE A 56 12.05 20.60 6.85
C PHE A 56 10.76 19.99 7.40
N ILE A 57 10.28 20.46 8.56
CA ILE A 57 9.05 19.96 9.18
C ILE A 57 7.85 20.19 8.25
N ASN A 58 7.74 21.38 7.64
CA ASN A 58 6.67 21.68 6.70
C ASN A 58 6.68 20.76 5.48
N LYS A 59 7.86 20.53 4.88
CA LYS A 59 8.03 19.60 3.75
C LYS A 59 7.79 18.15 4.14
N PHE A 60 8.20 17.75 5.34
CA PHE A 60 7.90 16.43 5.89
C PHE A 60 6.39 16.26 6.07
N MET A 61 5.73 17.10 6.87
CA MET A 61 4.29 16.98 7.17
C MET A 61 3.40 17.01 5.92
N ASN A 62 3.82 17.70 4.86
CA ASN A 62 3.09 17.79 3.60
C ASN A 62 3.55 16.80 2.50
N ASN A 63 4.36 15.78 2.84
CA ASN A 63 4.86 14.77 1.91
C ASN A 63 5.61 15.35 0.68
N LYS A 64 6.32 16.45 0.87
CA LYS A 64 7.10 17.15 -0.18
C LYS A 64 8.56 16.65 -0.29
N ILE A 65 9.05 15.87 0.67
CA ILE A 65 10.39 15.27 0.60
C ILE A 65 10.43 14.15 -0.44
N LEU A 66 9.56 13.15 -0.30
CA LEU A 66 9.48 12.03 -1.25
C LEU A 66 8.04 11.57 -1.41
N SER A 67 7.43 11.91 -2.55
CA SER A 67 6.00 11.68 -2.79
C SER A 67 5.56 10.24 -2.60
N ILE A 68 6.40 9.25 -2.91
CA ILE A 68 6.07 7.83 -2.75
C ILE A 68 5.68 7.50 -1.31
N PHE A 69 6.27 8.17 -0.30
CA PHE A 69 6.02 7.93 1.13
C PHE A 69 4.62 8.33 1.60
N TRP A 70 3.75 8.85 0.71
CA TRP A 70 2.33 9.08 0.99
C TRP A 70 1.65 7.88 1.69
N PHE A 71 2.10 6.66 1.38
CA PHE A 71 1.62 5.44 2.01
C PHE A 71 1.81 5.43 3.54
N PHE A 72 2.92 5.94 4.08
CA PHE A 72 3.14 5.98 5.53
C PHE A 72 2.23 6.98 6.23
N TYR A 73 1.98 8.15 5.61
CA TYR A 73 1.04 9.14 6.12
C TYR A 73 -0.39 8.61 6.20
N THR A 74 -0.75 7.62 5.37
CA THR A 74 -2.07 6.97 5.44
C THR A 74 -2.09 5.75 6.35
N LEU A 75 -0.99 4.98 6.39
CA LEU A 75 -0.89 3.75 7.16
C LEU A 75 -0.75 4.00 8.67
N ILE A 76 0.07 4.99 9.06
CA ILE A 76 0.37 5.24 10.48
C ILE A 76 -0.89 5.67 11.25
N PRO A 77 -1.68 6.68 10.81
CA PRO A 77 -2.95 7.00 11.47
C PRO A 77 -3.90 5.81 11.51
N ALA A 78 -3.99 5.02 10.43
CA ALA A 78 -4.82 3.83 10.40
C ALA A 78 -4.39 2.79 11.45
N TYR A 79 -3.09 2.66 11.75
CA TYR A 79 -2.59 1.82 12.84
C TYR A 79 -3.02 2.33 14.22
N PHE A 80 -3.08 3.64 14.44
CA PHE A 80 -3.60 4.20 15.68
C PHE A 80 -5.12 4.00 15.84
N CYS A 81 -5.86 3.79 14.75
CA CYS A 81 -7.27 3.41 14.80
C CYS A 81 -7.51 1.92 15.14
N ILE A 82 -6.53 1.04 14.88
CA ILE A 82 -6.68 -0.42 15.10
C ILE A 82 -7.13 -0.78 16.53
N PRO A 83 -6.60 -0.20 17.61
CA PRO A 83 -7.06 -0.48 18.97
C PRO A 83 -8.56 -0.28 19.20
N VAL A 84 -9.15 0.73 18.57
CA VAL A 84 -10.60 0.99 18.62
C VAL A 84 -11.34 -0.03 17.76
N LEU A 85 -10.90 -0.21 16.50
CA LEU A 85 -11.54 -1.14 15.56
C LEU A 85 -11.53 -2.59 16.09
N SER A 86 -10.46 -3.03 16.74
CA SER A 86 -10.33 -4.37 17.31
C SER A 86 -11.39 -4.75 18.35
N ILE A 87 -12.11 -3.77 18.92
CA ILE A 87 -13.22 -4.03 19.86
C ILE A 87 -14.49 -4.43 19.09
N ILE A 88 -14.72 -3.77 17.95
CA ILE A 88 -15.90 -3.94 17.09
C ILE A 88 -15.70 -5.11 16.13
N VAL A 89 -14.47 -5.40 15.74
CA VAL A 89 -14.14 -6.45 14.76
C VAL A 89 -14.22 -7.83 15.43
N LYS A 90 -15.46 -8.28 15.64
CA LYS A 90 -15.83 -9.57 16.25
C LYS A 90 -17.01 -10.15 15.49
N GLU A 91 -17.14 -11.47 15.47
CA GLU A 91 -18.23 -12.14 14.74
C GLU A 91 -19.62 -11.63 15.17
N LYS A 92 -19.81 -11.38 16.48
CA LYS A 92 -21.07 -10.83 17.02
C LYS A 92 -21.45 -9.44 16.48
N TYR A 93 -20.49 -8.66 15.98
CA TYR A 93 -20.69 -7.32 15.42
C TYR A 93 -20.43 -7.25 13.91
N LYS A 94 -20.42 -8.40 13.23
CA LYS A 94 -20.09 -8.49 11.80
C LYS A 94 -20.98 -7.60 10.92
N LYS A 95 -22.27 -7.43 11.23
CA LYS A 95 -23.17 -6.48 10.55
C LYS A 95 -22.68 -5.04 10.68
N THR A 96 -22.23 -4.63 11.86
CA THR A 96 -21.64 -3.30 12.11
C THR A 96 -20.36 -3.10 11.33
N VAL A 97 -19.51 -4.14 11.21
CA VAL A 97 -18.30 -4.09 10.40
C VAL A 97 -18.63 -3.91 8.91
N TRP A 98 -19.64 -4.62 8.40
CA TRP A 98 -20.15 -4.42 7.03
C TRP A 98 -20.70 -3.01 6.81
N TYR A 99 -21.46 -2.48 7.77
CA TYR A 99 -21.96 -1.11 7.71
C TYR A 99 -20.81 -0.08 7.60
N LEU A 100 -19.79 -0.19 8.45
CA LEU A 100 -18.61 0.69 8.39
C LEU A 100 -17.85 0.53 7.07
N PHE A 101 -17.73 -0.69 6.54
CA PHE A 101 -17.15 -0.93 5.24
C PHE A 101 -17.94 -0.23 4.12
N VAL A 102 -19.27 -0.31 4.12
CA VAL A 102 -20.12 0.38 3.13
C VAL A 102 -19.96 1.89 3.21
N LEU A 103 -19.90 2.50 4.41
CA LEU A 103 -19.60 3.93 4.55
C LEU A 103 -18.24 4.30 3.94
N GLY A 104 -17.23 3.46 4.14
CA GLY A 104 -15.93 3.61 3.49
C GLY A 104 -16.01 3.52 1.97
N MET A 105 -16.78 2.56 1.45
CA MET A 105 -17.03 2.41 0.01
C MET A 105 -17.76 3.61 -0.58
N CYS A 106 -18.67 4.25 0.15
CA CYS A 106 -19.30 5.48 -0.29
C CYS A 106 -18.25 6.57 -0.57
N ASN A 107 -17.29 6.75 0.34
CA ASN A 107 -16.24 7.77 0.19
C ASN A 107 -15.25 7.49 -0.94
N ILE A 108 -14.86 6.22 -1.14
CA ILE A 108 -13.76 5.87 -2.05
C ILE A 108 -14.20 5.45 -3.45
N ALA A 109 -15.46 5.02 -3.59
CA ALA A 109 -16.00 4.51 -4.84
C ALA A 109 -17.25 5.27 -5.28
N ILE A 110 -18.31 5.27 -4.47
CA ILE A 110 -19.62 5.76 -4.90
C ILE A 110 -19.59 7.27 -5.16
N PHE A 111 -19.13 8.07 -4.20
CA PHE A 111 -19.08 9.53 -4.34
C PHE A 111 -18.16 9.99 -5.49
N PRO A 112 -16.91 9.48 -5.65
CA PRO A 112 -16.10 9.84 -6.81
C PRO A 112 -16.74 9.46 -8.16
N ILE A 113 -17.41 8.31 -8.26
CA ILE A 113 -18.07 7.88 -9.50
C ILE A 113 -19.23 8.80 -9.83
N ILE A 114 -20.12 9.07 -8.86
CA ILE A 114 -21.26 9.98 -9.08
C ILE A 114 -20.75 11.38 -9.44
N GLN A 115 -19.72 11.87 -8.74
CA GLN A 115 -19.10 13.16 -9.06
C GLN A 115 -18.54 13.19 -10.48
N SER A 116 -17.90 12.11 -10.95
CA SER A 116 -17.36 12.06 -12.31
C SER A 116 -18.43 12.06 -13.40
N ILE A 117 -19.61 11.50 -13.13
CA ILE A 117 -20.72 11.39 -14.10
C ILE A 117 -21.62 12.63 -14.07
N SER A 118 -21.97 13.10 -12.87
CA SER A 118 -22.96 14.18 -12.68
C SER A 118 -22.33 15.57 -12.51
N GLY A 119 -21.03 15.65 -12.24
CA GLY A 119 -20.35 16.89 -11.85
C GLY A 119 -20.64 17.37 -10.42
N ILE A 120 -21.55 16.71 -9.68
CA ILE A 120 -21.95 17.12 -8.33
C ILE A 120 -20.83 16.79 -7.33
N ASN A 121 -20.43 17.79 -6.53
CA ASN A 121 -19.38 17.62 -5.53
C ASN A 121 -19.92 17.04 -4.21
N PHE A 122 -19.53 15.81 -3.88
CA PHE A 122 -19.90 15.11 -2.64
C PHE A 122 -18.86 15.30 -1.51
N GLY A 123 -17.93 16.24 -1.63
CA GLY A 123 -16.83 16.44 -0.68
C GLY A 123 -17.28 16.64 0.77
N MET A 124 -18.38 17.38 0.99
CA MET A 124 -18.94 17.63 2.33
C MET A 124 -19.70 16.44 2.92
N LEU A 125 -20.17 15.50 2.09
CA LEU A 125 -20.92 14.32 2.53
C LEU A 125 -20.01 13.14 2.90
N ARG A 126 -18.70 13.33 2.90
CA ARG A 126 -17.74 12.28 3.24
C ARG A 126 -17.92 11.81 4.68
N PHE A 127 -18.14 10.52 4.85
CA PHE A 127 -18.32 9.92 6.18
C PHE A 127 -17.00 9.89 6.95
N PRO A 128 -16.91 10.48 8.16
CA PRO A 128 -15.67 10.51 8.94
C PRO A 128 -15.07 9.12 9.24
N LEU A 129 -15.94 8.14 9.51
CA LEU A 129 -15.53 6.75 9.77
C LEU A 129 -15.19 5.97 8.49
N GLY A 130 -15.49 6.53 7.32
CA GLY A 130 -15.22 5.94 6.00
C GLY A 130 -13.82 6.23 5.46
N TYR A 131 -12.80 6.32 6.32
CA TYR A 131 -11.42 6.57 5.90
C TYR A 131 -10.87 5.39 5.08
N ALA A 132 -10.24 5.67 3.93
CA ALA A 132 -9.93 4.65 2.92
C ALA A 132 -9.05 3.48 3.42
N PRO A 133 -7.94 3.69 4.16
CA PRO A 133 -7.19 2.59 4.77
C PRO A 133 -8.01 1.75 5.75
N ILE A 134 -8.92 2.36 6.52
CA ILE A 134 -9.81 1.64 7.45
C ILE A 134 -10.74 0.74 6.65
N CYS A 135 -11.35 1.24 5.58
CA CYS A 135 -12.17 0.45 4.66
C CYS A 135 -11.43 -0.81 4.18
N LEU A 136 -10.17 -0.66 3.73
CA LEU A 136 -9.33 -1.77 3.29
C LEU A 136 -8.89 -2.72 4.43
N PHE A 137 -8.85 -2.27 5.68
CA PHE A 137 -8.58 -3.12 6.84
C PHE A 137 -9.83 -3.94 7.18
N LEU A 138 -10.99 -3.31 7.25
CA LEU A 138 -12.26 -3.98 7.51
C LEU A 138 -12.55 -5.04 6.44
N LEU A 139 -12.38 -4.70 5.16
CA LEU A 139 -12.55 -5.65 4.05
C LEU A 139 -11.62 -6.85 4.18
N GLY A 140 -10.36 -6.63 4.58
CA GLY A 140 -9.40 -7.72 4.78
C GLY A 140 -9.82 -8.68 5.89
N TRP A 141 -10.39 -8.16 6.99
CA TRP A 141 -10.92 -9.00 8.06
C TRP A 141 -12.21 -9.71 7.64
N LEU A 142 -13.14 -9.01 6.99
CA LEU A 142 -14.37 -9.59 6.47
C LEU A 142 -14.08 -10.77 5.53
N LEU A 143 -13.22 -10.57 4.52
CA LEU A 143 -12.87 -11.64 3.57
C LEU A 143 -12.11 -12.81 4.21
N LYS A 144 -11.40 -12.59 5.32
CA LYS A 144 -10.75 -13.67 6.07
C LYS A 144 -11.80 -14.61 6.68
N TYR A 145 -12.86 -14.07 7.28
CA TYR A 145 -13.86 -14.87 8.01
C TYR A 145 -15.07 -15.28 7.18
N GLU A 146 -15.38 -14.55 6.10
CA GLU A 146 -16.50 -14.88 5.25
C GLU A 146 -16.29 -16.22 4.54
N LYS A 147 -17.30 -17.10 4.64
CA LYS A 147 -17.38 -18.32 3.82
C LYS A 147 -18.06 -17.93 2.52
N MET A 148 -17.28 -17.77 1.46
CA MET A 148 -17.83 -17.37 0.15
C MET A 148 -18.25 -18.60 -0.66
N SER A 149 -19.46 -18.55 -1.23
CA SER A 149 -19.92 -19.56 -2.19
C SER A 149 -19.04 -19.57 -3.45
N ILE A 150 -19.06 -20.68 -4.21
CA ILE A 150 -18.32 -20.78 -5.48
C ILE A 150 -18.77 -19.71 -6.49
N ILE A 151 -20.06 -19.38 -6.52
CA ILE A 151 -20.64 -18.38 -7.42
C ILE A 151 -20.09 -17.00 -7.10
N CYS A 152 -20.14 -16.59 -5.83
CA CYS A 152 -19.62 -15.28 -5.40
C CYS A 152 -18.12 -15.14 -5.70
N ARG A 153 -17.34 -16.22 -5.54
CA ARG A 153 -15.91 -16.22 -5.89
C ARG A 153 -15.68 -16.02 -7.39
N ARG A 154 -16.41 -16.75 -8.24
CA ARG A 154 -16.31 -16.60 -9.70
C ARG A 154 -16.67 -15.19 -10.15
N ILE A 155 -17.76 -14.63 -9.61
CA ILE A 155 -18.17 -13.24 -9.87
C ILE A 155 -17.05 -12.28 -9.49
N LEU A 156 -16.48 -12.42 -8.29
CA LEU A 156 -15.38 -11.56 -7.84
C LEU A 156 -14.15 -11.64 -8.77
N TYR A 157 -13.79 -12.84 -9.25
CA TYR A 157 -12.67 -13.02 -10.17
C TYR A 157 -12.92 -12.37 -11.53
N ILE A 158 -14.14 -12.52 -12.08
CA ILE A 158 -14.53 -11.87 -13.33
C ILE A 158 -14.45 -10.34 -13.16
N PHE A 159 -15.05 -9.79 -12.10
CA PHE A 159 -14.97 -8.36 -11.80
C PHE A 159 -13.55 -7.87 -11.57
N SER A 160 -12.67 -8.69 -10.99
CA SER A 160 -11.26 -8.36 -10.83
C SER A 160 -10.55 -8.27 -12.17
N GLY A 161 -10.80 -9.22 -13.08
CA GLY A 161 -10.27 -9.18 -14.45
C GLY A 161 -10.76 -7.96 -15.23
N ILE A 162 -12.06 -7.67 -15.16
CA ILE A 162 -12.66 -6.47 -15.76
C ILE A 162 -12.04 -5.21 -15.16
N SER A 163 -11.79 -5.18 -13.84
CA SER A 163 -11.18 -4.01 -13.18
C SER A 163 -9.76 -3.74 -13.65
N ILE A 164 -8.96 -4.78 -13.91
CA ILE A 164 -7.61 -4.63 -14.49
C ILE A 164 -7.69 -4.04 -15.90
N ALA A 165 -8.56 -4.61 -16.75
CA ALA A 165 -8.76 -4.12 -18.11
C ALA A 165 -9.27 -2.67 -18.12
N ALA A 166 -10.27 -2.36 -17.30
CA ALA A 166 -10.81 -1.02 -17.15
C ALA A 166 -9.75 -0.03 -16.66
N LEU A 167 -8.94 -0.39 -15.66
CA LEU A 167 -7.88 0.48 -15.15
C LEU A 167 -6.87 0.82 -16.25
N PHE A 168 -6.51 -0.14 -17.11
CA PHE A 168 -5.63 0.12 -18.25
C PHE A 168 -6.30 0.98 -19.33
N LEU A 169 -7.47 0.56 -19.82
CA LEU A 169 -8.17 1.20 -20.93
C LEU A 169 -8.64 2.62 -20.59
N VAL A 170 -9.23 2.82 -19.40
CA VAL A 170 -9.67 4.15 -18.93
C VAL A 170 -8.48 5.07 -18.77
N THR A 171 -7.36 4.59 -18.20
CA THR A 171 -6.16 5.42 -18.05
C THR A 171 -5.59 5.83 -19.41
N VAL A 172 -5.51 4.92 -20.38
CA VAL A 172 -5.05 5.24 -21.74
C VAL A 172 -5.99 6.25 -22.40
N HIS A 173 -7.30 6.06 -22.29
CA HIS A 173 -8.30 6.95 -22.88
C HIS A 173 -8.22 8.37 -22.31
N LEU A 174 -8.26 8.51 -20.97
CA LEU A 174 -8.18 9.80 -20.29
C LEU A 174 -6.82 10.48 -20.51
N SER A 175 -5.74 9.70 -20.56
CA SER A 175 -4.41 10.26 -20.83
C SER A 175 -4.29 10.81 -22.25
N ARG A 176 -4.93 10.15 -23.24
CA ARG A 176 -4.99 10.64 -24.63
C ARG A 176 -5.82 11.92 -24.74
N GLN A 177 -6.97 11.99 -24.05
CA GLN A 177 -7.82 13.18 -24.07
C GLN A 177 -7.17 14.40 -23.41
N SER A 178 -6.48 14.20 -22.28
CA SER A 178 -5.86 15.29 -21.52
C SER A 178 -4.46 15.66 -22.02
N GLY A 179 -3.87 14.89 -22.95
CA GLY A 179 -2.49 15.07 -23.41
C GLY A 179 -1.42 14.87 -22.34
N LYS A 180 -1.81 14.36 -21.16
CA LYS A 180 -0.95 14.16 -19.98
C LYS A 180 -1.28 12.80 -19.37
N PHE A 181 -0.33 12.20 -18.66
CA PHE A 181 -0.57 10.94 -17.98
C PHE A 181 -1.56 11.11 -16.82
N ASP A 182 -2.78 10.61 -17.02
CA ASP A 182 -3.88 10.69 -16.05
C ASP A 182 -3.75 9.61 -14.97
N LYS A 183 -3.80 10.01 -13.70
CA LYS A 183 -3.64 9.10 -12.54
C LYS A 183 -4.93 8.92 -11.73
N THR A 184 -6.06 9.43 -12.21
CA THR A 184 -7.32 9.56 -11.45
C THR A 184 -7.77 8.22 -10.88
N PHE A 185 -7.79 7.17 -11.70
CA PHE A 185 -8.22 5.82 -11.30
C PHE A 185 -7.08 4.90 -10.87
N MET A 186 -5.82 5.33 -11.02
CA MET A 186 -4.62 4.59 -10.59
C MET A 186 -4.32 4.72 -9.09
N THR A 187 -5.23 5.32 -8.32
CA THR A 187 -5.09 5.40 -6.86
C THR A 187 -5.36 4.03 -6.22
N SER A 188 -4.57 3.68 -5.20
CA SER A 188 -4.71 2.41 -4.47
C SER A 188 -6.06 2.21 -3.75
N THR A 189 -6.87 3.26 -3.70
CA THR A 189 -8.18 3.31 -3.06
C THR A 189 -9.31 3.37 -4.07
N SER A 190 -9.02 3.36 -5.38
CA SER A 190 -10.05 3.32 -6.42
C SER A 190 -10.85 2.03 -6.34
N ILE A 191 -12.10 2.06 -6.81
CA ILE A 191 -12.96 0.87 -6.86
C ILE A 191 -12.28 -0.29 -7.61
N PHE A 192 -11.57 0.01 -8.70
CA PHE A 192 -10.84 -0.97 -9.48
C PHE A 192 -9.73 -1.61 -8.65
N ALA A 193 -8.92 -0.79 -7.96
CA ALA A 193 -7.84 -1.29 -7.10
C ALA A 193 -8.39 -2.17 -5.95
N VAL A 194 -9.51 -1.77 -5.34
CA VAL A 194 -10.17 -2.54 -4.26
C VAL A 194 -10.68 -3.88 -4.78
N CYS A 195 -11.35 -3.90 -5.93
CA CYS A 195 -11.84 -5.13 -6.56
C CYS A 195 -10.70 -6.09 -6.88
N VAL A 196 -9.63 -5.62 -7.52
CA VAL A 196 -8.45 -6.43 -7.84
C VAL A 196 -7.80 -6.99 -6.58
N ALA A 197 -7.59 -6.14 -5.56
CA ALA A 197 -7.02 -6.58 -4.29
C ALA A 197 -7.89 -7.63 -3.58
N ALA A 198 -9.22 -7.49 -3.63
CA ALA A 198 -10.16 -8.45 -3.08
C ALA A 198 -10.14 -9.78 -3.85
N GLY A 199 -10.13 -9.75 -5.18
CA GLY A 199 -10.00 -10.94 -6.02
C GLY A 199 -8.74 -11.72 -5.73
N ILE A 200 -7.57 -11.05 -5.72
CA ILE A 200 -6.29 -11.67 -5.39
C ILE A 200 -6.31 -12.25 -3.97
N PHE A 201 -6.86 -11.52 -2.99
CA PHE A 201 -6.97 -11.99 -1.61
C PHE A 201 -7.79 -13.28 -1.51
N VAL A 202 -8.98 -13.31 -2.13
CA VAL A 202 -9.88 -14.47 -2.10
C VAL A 202 -9.31 -15.65 -2.89
N PHE A 203 -8.65 -15.37 -4.02
CA PHE A 203 -7.94 -16.37 -4.81
C PHE A 203 -6.86 -17.04 -3.97
N LEU A 204 -5.96 -16.27 -3.35
CA LEU A 204 -4.91 -16.82 -2.50
C LEU A 204 -5.47 -17.57 -1.30
N LYS A 205 -6.52 -17.06 -0.64
CA LYS A 205 -7.20 -17.73 0.49
C LYS A 205 -7.70 -19.14 0.13
N HIS A 206 -8.18 -19.36 -1.10
CA HIS A 206 -8.73 -20.65 -1.54
C HIS A 206 -7.77 -21.45 -2.43
N SER A 207 -6.64 -20.88 -2.81
CA SER A 207 -5.66 -21.56 -3.63
C SER A 207 -4.97 -22.67 -2.84
N GLU A 208 -4.73 -23.79 -3.50
CA GLU A 208 -3.90 -24.87 -2.96
C GLU A 208 -2.48 -24.38 -2.66
N PHE A 209 -2.04 -23.24 -3.21
CA PHE A 209 -0.75 -22.63 -2.89
C PHE A 209 -0.54 -22.38 -1.39
N CYS A 210 -1.61 -22.16 -0.62
CA CYS A 210 -1.57 -22.05 0.84
C CYS A 210 -1.76 -23.39 1.57
N GLN A 211 -2.25 -24.44 0.89
CA GLN A 211 -2.49 -25.78 1.43
C GLN A 211 -1.37 -26.78 1.10
N ILE A 212 -0.65 -26.55 0.00
CA ILE A 212 0.60 -27.19 -0.33
C ILE A 212 1.52 -26.86 0.85
N LYS A 213 1.92 -27.90 1.58
CA LYS A 213 3.08 -27.86 2.49
C LYS A 213 4.24 -27.37 1.64
N CYS A 214 4.40 -26.05 1.52
CA CYS A 214 5.47 -25.45 0.75
C CYS A 214 6.74 -26.14 1.22
N ASN A 215 7.40 -26.88 0.33
CA ASN A 215 8.71 -27.45 0.58
C ASN A 215 9.49 -26.43 1.40
N GLY A 216 10.05 -26.83 2.56
CA GLY A 216 10.54 -25.86 3.55
C GLY A 216 11.49 -24.80 2.96
N ARG A 217 12.13 -25.10 1.82
CA ARG A 217 12.92 -24.17 1.00
C ARG A 217 12.09 -23.08 0.31
N LEU A 218 10.99 -23.41 -0.38
CA LEU A 218 10.14 -22.42 -1.07
C LEU A 218 9.45 -21.49 -0.07
N ALA A 219 8.94 -22.04 1.05
CA ALA A 219 8.35 -21.22 2.12
C ALA A 219 9.36 -20.23 2.70
N LYS A 220 10.59 -20.69 2.99
CA LYS A 220 11.69 -19.85 3.45
C LYS A 220 12.06 -18.78 2.42
N PHE A 221 12.11 -19.13 1.14
CA PHE A 221 12.42 -18.19 0.07
C PHE A 221 11.36 -17.09 -0.03
N VAL A 222 10.08 -17.45 -0.11
CA VAL A 222 8.97 -16.48 -0.17
C VAL A 222 8.92 -15.61 1.09
N SER A 223 9.13 -16.20 2.27
CA SER A 223 9.19 -15.46 3.53
C SER A 223 10.36 -14.46 3.56
N THR A 224 11.53 -14.88 3.07
CA THR A 224 12.69 -14.00 2.96
C THR A 224 12.39 -12.85 2.02
N LEU A 225 11.86 -13.12 0.83
CA LEU A 225 11.54 -12.11 -0.17
C LEU A 225 10.49 -11.11 0.34
N SER A 226 9.44 -11.61 1.01
CA SER A 226 8.41 -10.77 1.65
C SER A 226 9.00 -9.89 2.75
N SER A 227 10.00 -10.38 3.49
CA SER A 227 10.67 -9.57 4.51
C SER A 227 11.45 -8.40 3.89
N LEU A 228 11.92 -8.49 2.65
CA LEU A 228 12.72 -7.43 2.02
C LEU A 228 11.85 -6.28 1.48
N SER A 229 10.55 -6.50 1.30
CA SER A 229 9.68 -5.57 0.56
C SER A 229 9.66 -4.14 1.12
N LEU A 230 9.65 -3.99 2.45
CA LEU A 230 9.65 -2.65 3.07
C LEU A 230 10.99 -1.94 2.89
N GLY A 231 12.11 -2.66 3.00
CA GLY A 231 13.43 -2.11 2.71
C GLY A 231 13.58 -1.68 1.26
N ILE A 232 13.10 -2.50 0.31
CA ILE A 232 13.12 -2.18 -1.13
C ILE A 232 12.34 -0.90 -1.39
N TYR A 233 11.15 -0.78 -0.78
CA TYR A 233 10.32 0.40 -0.89
C TYR A 233 11.03 1.68 -0.44
N PHE A 234 11.87 1.60 0.60
CA PHE A 234 12.66 2.73 1.07
C PHE A 234 13.79 3.10 0.09
N ILE A 235 14.54 2.16 -0.46
CA ILE A 235 15.76 2.50 -1.24
C ILE A 235 15.52 2.71 -2.74
N GLN A 236 14.45 2.14 -3.29
CA GLN A 236 14.25 2.03 -4.75
C GLN A 236 14.36 3.36 -5.52
N LYS A 237 13.95 4.49 -4.93
CA LYS A 237 14.02 5.80 -5.64
C LYS A 237 15.44 6.32 -5.76
N ILE A 238 16.30 6.05 -4.80
CA ILE A 238 17.74 6.35 -4.88
C ILE A 238 18.36 5.50 -5.99
N ILE A 239 18.13 4.20 -5.97
CA ILE A 239 18.69 3.26 -6.96
C ILE A 239 18.23 3.62 -8.38
N MET A 240 16.93 3.87 -8.57
CA MET A 240 16.36 4.29 -9.85
C MET A 240 17.00 5.58 -10.37
N TRP A 241 17.25 6.56 -9.49
CA TRP A 241 17.89 7.83 -9.88
C TRP A 241 19.33 7.61 -10.37
N TYR A 242 20.13 6.83 -9.65
CA TYR A 242 21.51 6.56 -10.06
C TYR A 242 21.59 5.74 -11.35
N ILE A 243 20.72 4.74 -11.53
CA ILE A 243 20.69 3.96 -12.79
C ILE A 243 20.41 4.87 -13.99
N LEU A 244 19.41 5.75 -13.87
CA LEU A 244 19.07 6.68 -14.95
C LEU A 244 20.14 7.74 -15.18
N LYS A 245 20.86 8.16 -14.14
CA LYS A 245 21.96 9.14 -14.26
C LYS A 245 23.18 8.60 -15.00
N LEU A 246 23.36 7.28 -15.07
CA LEU A 246 24.49 6.67 -15.77
C LEU A 246 24.32 6.65 -17.29
N ASP A 247 23.18 7.11 -17.83
CA ASP A 247 22.83 7.18 -19.27
C ASP A 247 22.99 5.86 -20.06
N PHE A 248 23.25 4.72 -19.41
CA PHE A 248 23.28 3.40 -20.05
C PHE A 248 21.93 2.95 -20.57
N VAL A 249 20.83 3.51 -20.05
CA VAL A 249 19.46 3.11 -20.40
C VAL A 249 18.58 4.34 -20.50
N ASP A 250 17.92 4.50 -21.64
CA ASP A 250 16.88 5.51 -21.81
C ASP A 250 15.67 5.20 -20.91
N GLY A 251 15.34 6.11 -20.00
CA GLY A 251 14.20 5.99 -19.10
C GLY A 251 12.84 5.95 -19.79
N TYR A 252 12.77 6.35 -21.06
CA TYR A 252 11.57 6.28 -21.89
C TYR A 252 11.49 5.01 -22.73
N SER A 253 12.54 4.18 -22.72
CA SER A 253 12.56 2.92 -23.44
C SER A 253 11.50 1.95 -22.93
N ILE A 254 10.88 1.21 -23.85
CA ILE A 254 10.00 0.07 -23.53
C ILE A 254 10.79 -1.00 -22.77
N ILE A 255 12.07 -1.19 -23.10
CA ILE A 255 12.94 -2.17 -22.41
C ILE A 255 13.10 -1.78 -20.94
N TYR A 256 13.36 -0.51 -20.65
CA TYR A 256 13.45 -0.01 -19.29
C TYR A 256 12.11 -0.13 -18.55
N SER A 257 11.01 0.19 -19.23
CA SER A 257 9.66 0.10 -18.65
C SER A 257 9.26 -1.33 -18.29
N VAL A 258 9.66 -2.33 -19.08
CA VAL A 258 9.33 -3.75 -18.87
C VAL A 258 10.33 -4.43 -17.93
N PHE A 259 11.62 -4.33 -18.22
CA PHE A 259 12.67 -5.07 -17.52
C PHE A 259 13.37 -4.26 -16.43
N GLY A 260 13.39 -2.93 -16.54
CA GLY A 260 14.05 -2.06 -15.55
C GLY A 260 13.46 -2.24 -14.15
N ALA A 261 12.16 -2.45 -14.03
CA ALA A 261 11.52 -2.76 -12.74
C ALA A 261 12.06 -4.05 -12.10
N ILE A 262 12.29 -5.09 -12.89
CA ILE A 262 12.84 -6.37 -12.41
C ILE A 262 14.30 -6.19 -11.96
N VAL A 263 15.11 -5.50 -12.77
CA VAL A 263 16.52 -5.22 -12.46
C VAL A 263 16.64 -4.38 -11.19
N ILE A 264 15.89 -3.29 -11.09
CA ILE A 264 15.85 -2.43 -9.90
C ILE A 264 15.43 -3.25 -8.68
N TYR A 265 14.41 -4.10 -8.81
CA TYR A 265 13.95 -4.95 -7.73
C TYR A 265 15.05 -5.90 -7.24
N ILE A 266 15.77 -6.58 -8.15
CA ILE A 266 16.87 -7.50 -7.79
C ILE A 266 17.99 -6.75 -7.08
N ILE A 267 18.43 -5.61 -7.63
CA ILE A 267 19.48 -4.79 -7.02
C ILE A 267 19.06 -4.34 -5.62
N CYS A 268 17.84 -3.82 -5.48
CA CYS A 268 17.32 -3.40 -4.19
C CYS A 268 17.21 -4.57 -3.21
N ALA A 269 16.72 -5.73 -3.65
CA ALA A 269 16.60 -6.92 -2.82
C ALA A 269 17.95 -7.38 -2.30
N LEU A 270 18.99 -7.38 -3.14
CA LEU A 270 20.36 -7.70 -2.74
C LEU A 270 20.90 -6.71 -1.69
N ILE A 271 20.77 -5.40 -1.95
CA ILE A 271 21.22 -4.36 -1.02
C ILE A 271 20.52 -4.51 0.35
N VAL A 272 19.18 -4.64 0.34
CA VAL A 272 18.40 -4.79 1.58
C VAL A 272 18.76 -6.09 2.30
N TYR A 273 19.01 -7.17 1.57
CA TYR A 273 19.43 -8.44 2.14
C TYR A 273 20.76 -8.32 2.90
N PHE A 274 21.75 -7.61 2.35
CA PHE A 274 23.01 -7.34 3.04
C PHE A 274 22.85 -6.38 4.22
N ILE A 275 22.06 -5.30 4.08
CA ILE A 275 21.77 -4.39 5.21
C ILE A 275 21.13 -5.15 6.38
N LYS A 276 20.23 -6.11 6.11
CA LYS A 276 19.60 -6.94 7.15
C LYS A 276 20.58 -7.82 7.92
N LYS A 277 21.73 -8.17 7.33
CA LYS A 277 22.78 -8.95 8.01
C LYS A 277 23.59 -8.10 8.99
N ILE A 278 23.57 -6.77 8.87
CA ILE A 278 24.34 -5.88 9.73
C ILE A 278 23.49 -5.53 10.98
N PRO A 279 23.86 -5.99 12.19
CA PRO A 279 23.01 -5.91 13.37
C PRO A 279 22.67 -4.47 13.80
N ILE A 280 23.57 -3.52 13.50
CA ILE A 280 23.44 -2.11 13.89
C ILE A 280 22.40 -1.38 13.03
N ILE A 281 22.30 -1.70 11.72
CA ILE A 281 21.47 -0.96 10.76
C ILE A 281 20.26 -1.74 10.27
N ARG A 282 20.10 -3.02 10.64
CA ARG A 282 18.95 -3.84 10.23
C ARG A 282 17.59 -3.23 10.56
N TRP A 283 17.50 -2.38 11.59
CA TRP A 283 16.25 -1.72 11.97
C TRP A 283 15.83 -0.62 10.99
N LEU A 284 16.75 -0.10 10.16
CA LEU A 284 16.43 0.85 9.08
C LEU A 284 15.58 0.20 7.99
N VAL A 285 15.68 -1.12 7.82
CA VAL A 285 14.94 -1.90 6.83
C VAL A 285 14.20 -3.03 7.55
N PRO A 286 13.05 -2.76 8.19
CA PRO A 286 12.32 -3.76 8.97
C PRO A 286 11.91 -5.01 8.18
#